data_AF-A0A348FYJ2-F1
#
_entry.id   AF-A0A348FYJ2-F1
#
_cell.length_a   1.000
_cell.length_b   1.000
_cell.length_c   1.000
_cell.angle_alpha   90.00
_cell.angle_beta   90.00
_cell.angle_gamma   90.00
#
_symmetry.space_group_name_H-M   'P 1'
#
loop_
_entity.id
_entity.type
_entity.pdbx_description
1 polymer ?
#
loop_
_entity_poly.entity_id
_entity_poly.type
_entity_poly.pdbx_seq_one_letter_code
_entity_poly.pdbx_strand_id
1 'polypeptide(L)'
;MIALDRVAMAALVISALIALGGLGAWRTAAVIDGWIEAARAERDAHWRSEIERSNAAVARAQAAQAQAAMAADAEIKAAQDRLESELKDLETRNAALAGGDRCGIGRDRVRLLNGAR
;
A
#
# COMPACT_ATOMS: atom_id res chain seq x y z
N MET A 1 -47.86 64.15 25.13
CA MET A 1 -47.29 62.98 25.84
C MET A 1 -47.77 61.65 25.28
N ILE A 2 -49.07 61.42 25.04
CA ILE A 2 -49.64 60.11 24.62
C ILE A 2 -49.11 59.58 23.26
N ALA A 3 -48.81 60.45 22.29
CA ALA A 3 -48.34 60.02 20.96
C ALA A 3 -46.88 59.52 20.95
N LEU A 4 -46.01 60.13 21.76
CA LEU A 4 -44.60 59.76 21.88
C LEU A 4 -44.45 58.36 22.51
N ASP A 5 -45.33 58.04 23.46
CA ASP A 5 -45.37 56.77 24.18
C ASP A 5 -45.75 55.59 23.26
N ARG A 6 -46.71 55.81 22.34
CA ARG A 6 -47.09 54.80 21.33
C ARG A 6 -45.98 54.52 20.32
N VAL A 7 -45.23 55.55 19.91
CA VAL A 7 -44.09 55.39 19.00
C VAL A 7 -42.95 54.63 19.69
N ALA A 8 -42.66 54.94 20.96
CA ALA A 8 -41.67 54.22 21.75
C ALA A 8 -42.04 52.74 21.93
N MET A 9 -43.31 52.45 22.23
CA MET A 9 -43.81 51.08 22.33
C MET A 9 -43.73 50.33 20.99
N ALA A 10 -44.11 50.97 19.88
CA ALA A 10 -44.00 50.36 18.56
C ALA A 10 -42.54 50.03 18.20
N ALA A 11 -41.61 50.95 18.50
CA ALA A 11 -40.19 50.73 18.28
C ALA A 11 -39.66 49.54 19.10
N LEU A 12 -40.02 49.45 20.39
CA LEU A 12 -39.64 48.32 21.25
C LEU A 12 -40.16 46.98 20.73
N VAL A 13 -41.42 46.93 20.28
CA VAL A 13 -42.00 45.71 19.69
C VAL A 13 -41.25 45.31 18.42
N ILE A 14 -40.96 46.26 17.54
CA ILE A 14 -40.19 45.99 16.31
C ILE A 14 -38.78 45.49 16.64
N SER A 15 -38.09 46.14 17.58
CA SER A 15 -36.76 45.70 18.02
C SER A 15 -36.79 44.30 18.64
N ALA A 16 -37.80 43.98 19.44
CA ALA A 16 -37.98 42.65 20.02
C ALA A 16 -38.22 41.59 18.93
N LEU A 17 -39.03 41.89 17.92
CA LEU A 17 -39.28 40.98 16.79
C LEU A 17 -38.02 40.75 15.95
N ILE A 18 -37.23 41.80 15.69
CA ILE A 18 -35.95 41.68 14.97
C ILE A 18 -34.97 40.83 15.79
N ALA A 19 -34.86 41.07 17.10
CA ALA A 19 -33.98 40.31 17.98
C ALA A 19 -34.37 38.82 18.02
N LEU A 20 -35.66 38.50 18.13
CA LEU A 20 -36.16 37.14 18.09
C LEU A 20 -35.93 36.47 16.73
N GLY A 21 -36.15 37.21 15.64
CA GLY A 21 -35.87 36.73 14.28
C GLY A 21 -34.39 36.44 14.06
N GLY A 22 -33.51 37.33 14.52
CA GLY A 22 -32.05 37.13 14.47
C GLY A 22 -31.58 35.95 15.29
N LEU A 23 -32.13 35.76 16.49
CA LEU A 23 -31.83 34.59 17.34
C LEU A 23 -32.30 33.29 16.68
N GLY A 24 -33.48 33.29 16.05
CA GLY A 24 -34.00 32.17 15.28
C GLY A 24 -33.07 31.80 14.12
N ALA A 25 -32.69 32.78 13.31
CA ALA A 25 -31.78 32.60 12.18
C ALA A 25 -30.40 32.08 12.60
N TRP A 26 -29.85 32.60 13.70
CA TRP A 26 -28.57 32.13 14.23
C TRP A 26 -28.64 30.68 14.71
N ARG A 27 -29.71 30.30 15.42
CA ARG A 27 -29.90 28.92 15.86
C ARG A 27 -30.06 27.94 14.69
N THR A 28 -30.81 28.32 13.65
CA THR A 28 -30.97 27.44 12.48
C THR A 28 -29.66 27.26 11.73
N ALA A 29 -28.86 28.32 11.58
CA ALA A 29 -27.52 28.23 11.01
C ALA A 29 -26.62 27.26 11.80
N ALA A 30 -26.59 27.39 13.14
CA ALA A 30 -25.79 26.52 14.00
C ALA A 30 -26.20 25.03 13.91
N VAL A 31 -27.50 24.73 13.76
CA VAL A 31 -27.98 23.35 13.58
C VAL A 31 -27.54 22.78 12.23
N ILE A 32 -27.64 23.59 11.15
CA ILE A 32 -27.21 23.18 9.81
C ILE A 32 -25.71 22.89 9.79
N ASP A 33 -24.89 23.75 10.40
CA ASP A 33 -23.45 23.54 10.51
C ASP A 33 -23.15 22.23 11.26
N GLY A 34 -23.88 21.95 12.34
CA GLY A 34 -23.76 20.68 13.07
C GLY A 34 -24.07 19.45 12.21
N TRP A 35 -25.08 19.52 11.34
CA TRP A 35 -25.42 18.43 10.42
C TRP A 35 -24.36 18.25 9.33
N ILE A 36 -23.80 19.35 8.81
CA ILE A 36 -22.73 19.30 7.80
C ILE A 36 -21.49 18.64 8.40
N GLU A 37 -21.10 19.02 9.61
CA GLU A 37 -19.94 18.45 10.28
C GLU A 37 -20.14 16.97 10.63
N ALA A 38 -21.34 16.58 11.09
CA ALA A 38 -21.67 15.17 11.31
C ALA A 38 -21.57 14.34 10.01
N ALA A 39 -22.13 14.85 8.91
CA ALA A 39 -22.08 14.18 7.61
C ALA A 39 -20.66 14.13 7.01
N ARG A 40 -19.78 15.08 7.34
CA ARG A 40 -18.35 15.01 7.01
C ARG A 40 -17.66 13.95 7.84
N ALA A 41 -17.85 13.97 9.16
CA ALA A 41 -17.24 13.00 10.07
C ALA A 41 -17.61 11.56 9.74
N GLU A 42 -18.87 11.29 9.38
CA GLU A 42 -19.31 9.95 8.97
C GLU A 42 -18.61 9.49 7.67
N ARG A 43 -18.53 10.35 6.65
CA ARG A 43 -17.84 10.04 5.40
C ARG A 43 -16.35 9.85 5.61
N ASP A 44 -15.72 10.70 6.41
CA ASP A 44 -14.29 10.60 6.71
C ASP A 44 -13.99 9.31 7.47
N ALA A 45 -14.83 8.93 8.44
CA ALA A 45 -14.70 7.66 9.14
C ALA A 45 -14.86 6.46 8.18
N HIS A 46 -15.84 6.50 7.30
CA HIS A 46 -16.05 5.47 6.28
C HIS A 46 -14.83 5.32 5.37
N TRP A 47 -14.36 6.41 4.78
CA TRP A 47 -13.22 6.37 3.86
C TRP A 47 -11.91 6.03 4.55
N ARG A 48 -11.70 6.46 5.80
CA ARG A 48 -10.54 6.04 6.59
C ARG A 48 -10.54 4.52 6.79
N SER A 49 -11.67 3.93 7.14
CA SER A 49 -11.81 2.47 7.26
C SER A 49 -11.52 1.76 5.93
N GLU A 50 -12.03 2.26 4.81
CA GLU A 50 -11.76 1.67 3.49
C GLU A 50 -10.29 1.77 3.09
N ILE A 51 -9.65 2.92 3.35
CA ILE A 51 -8.22 3.12 3.11
C ILE A 51 -7.39 2.17 3.97
N GLU A 52 -7.73 2.02 5.26
CA GLU A 52 -7.04 1.09 6.16
C GLU A 52 -7.16 -0.37 5.68
N ARG A 53 -8.34 -0.79 5.22
CA ARG A 53 -8.56 -2.12 4.64
C ARG A 53 -7.74 -2.33 3.36
N SER A 54 -7.75 -1.35 2.47
CA SER A 54 -6.98 -1.38 1.22
C SER A 54 -5.48 -1.47 1.50
N ASN A 55 -4.97 -0.63 2.40
CA ASN A 55 -3.55 -0.63 2.78
C ASN A 55 -3.14 -1.97 3.42
N ALA A 56 -4.00 -2.55 4.27
CA ALA A 56 -3.74 -3.87 4.84
C ALA A 56 -3.69 -4.98 3.77
N ALA A 57 -4.55 -4.91 2.75
CA ALA A 57 -4.52 -5.85 1.63
C ALA A 57 -3.24 -5.71 0.79
N VAL A 58 -2.83 -4.49 0.47
CA VAL A 58 -1.58 -4.21 -0.25
C VAL A 58 -0.36 -4.68 0.54
N ALA A 59 -0.30 -4.40 1.84
CA ALA A 59 0.80 -4.84 2.70
C ALA A 59 0.91 -6.37 2.75
N ARG A 60 -0.22 -7.09 2.82
CA ARG A 60 -0.24 -8.56 2.74
C ARG A 60 0.25 -9.07 1.40
N ALA A 61 -0.18 -8.46 0.30
CA ALA A 61 0.25 -8.83 -1.05
C ALA A 61 1.76 -8.62 -1.23
N GLN A 62 2.30 -7.49 -0.77
CA GLN A 62 3.73 -7.21 -0.81
C GLN A 62 4.54 -8.21 0.04
N ALA A 63 4.06 -8.55 1.24
CA ALA A 63 4.71 -9.55 2.07
C ALA A 63 4.72 -10.93 1.40
N ALA A 64 3.60 -11.36 0.81
CA ALA A 64 3.51 -12.61 0.07
C ALA A 64 4.44 -12.62 -1.15
N GLN A 65 4.49 -11.51 -1.91
CA GLN A 65 5.38 -11.37 -3.05
C GLN A 65 6.87 -11.43 -2.64
N ALA A 66 7.24 -10.75 -1.54
CA ALA A 66 8.60 -10.77 -1.02
C ALA A 66 9.00 -12.20 -0.59
N GLN A 67 8.11 -12.94 0.07
CA GLN A 67 8.35 -14.33 0.44
C GLN A 67 8.53 -15.23 -0.81
N ALA A 68 7.68 -15.06 -1.81
CA ALA A 68 7.80 -15.81 -3.07
C ALA A 68 9.12 -15.51 -3.79
N ALA A 69 9.53 -14.24 -3.84
CA ALA A 69 10.81 -13.84 -4.43
C ALA A 69 11.99 -14.44 -3.67
N MET A 70 11.98 -14.41 -2.33
CA MET A 70 13.03 -15.02 -1.52
C MET A 70 13.13 -16.54 -1.73
N ALA A 71 11.99 -17.22 -1.87
CA ALA A 71 11.97 -18.65 -2.15
C ALA A 71 12.54 -18.97 -3.55
N ALA A 72 12.16 -18.19 -4.56
CA ALA A 72 12.70 -18.32 -5.91
C ALA A 72 14.21 -18.04 -5.96
N ASP A 73 14.67 -17.00 -5.27
CA ASP A 73 16.11 -16.68 -5.17
C ASP A 73 16.89 -17.80 -4.47
N ALA A 74 16.32 -18.40 -3.43
CA ALA A 74 16.94 -19.54 -2.75
C ALA A 74 17.04 -20.76 -3.67
N GLU A 75 16.00 -21.05 -4.45
CA GLU A 75 16.01 -22.14 -5.43
C GLU A 75 17.06 -21.91 -6.54
N ILE A 76 17.14 -20.68 -7.07
CA ILE A 76 18.13 -20.31 -8.08
C ILE A 76 19.54 -20.46 -7.53
N LYS A 77 19.81 -19.98 -6.31
CA LYS A 77 21.13 -20.14 -5.68
C LYS A 77 21.49 -21.60 -5.47
N ALA A 78 20.56 -22.42 -4.98
CA ALA A 78 20.80 -23.85 -4.81
C ALA A 78 21.11 -24.54 -6.16
N ALA A 79 20.42 -24.14 -7.24
CA ALA A 79 20.70 -24.64 -8.58
C ALA A 79 22.07 -24.18 -9.10
N GLN A 80 22.45 -22.92 -8.85
CA GLN A 80 23.77 -22.38 -9.20
C GLN A 80 24.88 -23.12 -8.46
N ASP A 81 24.77 -23.28 -7.14
CA ASP A 81 25.75 -23.99 -6.31
C ASP A 81 25.93 -25.44 -6.80
N ARG A 82 24.81 -26.11 -7.16
CA ARG A 82 24.85 -27.46 -7.73
C ARG A 82 25.60 -27.47 -9.06
N LEU A 83 25.26 -26.58 -9.99
CA LEU A 83 25.89 -26.51 -11.31
C LEU A 83 27.38 -26.15 -11.22
N GLU A 84 27.76 -25.26 -10.31
CA GLU A 84 29.15 -24.91 -10.05
C GLU A 84 29.94 -26.10 -9.49
N SER A 85 29.35 -26.85 -8.55
CA SER A 85 29.93 -28.09 -8.04
C SER A 85 30.10 -29.14 -9.14
N GLU A 86 29.09 -29.34 -9.97
CA GLU A 86 29.13 -30.28 -11.11
C GLU A 86 30.21 -29.88 -12.13
N LEU A 87 30.32 -28.59 -12.44
CA LEU A 87 31.34 -28.05 -13.34
C LEU A 87 32.75 -28.28 -12.78
N LYS A 88 32.98 -27.95 -11.50
CA LYS A 88 34.28 -28.14 -10.86
C LYS A 88 34.70 -29.60 -10.80
N ASP A 89 33.76 -30.50 -10.53
CA ASP A 89 34.01 -31.94 -10.57
C ASP A 89 34.34 -32.41 -11.99
N LEU A 90 33.62 -31.91 -13.01
CA LEU A 90 33.89 -32.20 -14.41
C LEU A 90 35.28 -31.71 -14.85
N GLU A 91 35.66 -30.50 -14.47
CA GLU A 91 37.00 -29.92 -14.73
C GLU A 91 38.10 -30.75 -14.07
N THR A 92 37.89 -31.17 -12.82
CA THR A 92 38.82 -32.05 -12.09
C THR A 92 38.98 -33.40 -12.80
N ARG A 93 37.86 -34.04 -13.19
CA ARG A 93 37.87 -35.30 -13.95
C ARG A 93 38.54 -35.15 -15.31
N ASN A 94 38.32 -34.03 -16.00
CA ASN A 94 38.94 -33.74 -17.29
C ASN A 94 40.47 -33.54 -17.17
N ALA A 95 40.94 -32.85 -16.12
CA ALA A 95 42.36 -32.67 -15.84
C ALA A 95 43.07 -33.98 -15.51
N ALA A 96 42.37 -34.95 -14.91
CA ALA A 96 42.89 -36.27 -14.60
C ALA A 96 43.00 -37.23 -15.81
N LEU A 97 42.42 -36.88 -16.98
CA LEU A 97 42.49 -37.72 -18.19
C LEU A 97 43.90 -37.72 -18.81
N ALA A 98 44.26 -38.83 -19.45
CA ALA A 98 45.55 -39.00 -20.10
C ALA A 98 45.77 -37.99 -21.25
N GLY A 99 46.76 -37.11 -21.07
CA GLY A 99 47.05 -35.99 -21.97
C GLY A 99 46.05 -34.85 -21.85
N GLY A 100 45.67 -34.50 -20.62
CA GLY A 100 44.79 -33.37 -20.30
C GLY A 100 45.29 -32.02 -20.85
N ASP A 101 46.60 -31.92 -20.98
CA ASP A 101 47.41 -30.82 -21.53
C ASP A 101 47.52 -30.82 -23.07
N ARG A 102 46.91 -31.80 -23.76
CA ARG A 102 46.78 -31.80 -25.23
C ARG A 102 45.60 -30.93 -25.68
N CYS A 103 45.83 -30.12 -26.71
CA CYS A 103 44.76 -29.38 -27.40
C CYS A 103 43.88 -30.34 -28.22
N GLY A 104 42.55 -30.24 -28.04
CA GLY A 104 41.54 -30.98 -28.82
C GLY A 104 40.60 -31.85 -27.98
N ILE A 105 39.58 -32.43 -28.62
CA ILE A 105 38.61 -33.33 -27.96
C ILE A 105 38.93 -34.79 -28.30
N GLY A 106 39.41 -35.54 -27.32
CA GLY A 106 39.67 -36.98 -27.42
C GLY A 106 38.48 -37.85 -27.01
N ARG A 107 38.53 -39.16 -27.30
CA ARG A 107 37.45 -40.13 -27.05
C ARG A 107 36.98 -40.15 -25.58
N ASP A 108 37.92 -40.10 -24.64
CA ASP A 108 37.59 -40.14 -23.20
C ASP A 108 36.95 -38.84 -22.72
N ARG A 109 37.37 -37.69 -23.27
CA ARG A 109 36.76 -36.38 -23.03
C ARG A 109 35.33 -36.32 -23.57
N VAL A 110 35.07 -36.90 -24.76
CA VAL A 110 33.70 -37.03 -25.29
C VAL A 110 32.81 -37.88 -24.38
N ARG A 111 33.32 -39.02 -23.87
CA ARG A 111 32.56 -39.87 -22.94
C ARG A 111 32.26 -39.15 -21.62
N LEU A 112 33.24 -38.42 -21.08
CA LEU A 112 33.09 -37.62 -19.87
C LEU A 112 31.99 -36.55 -20.04
N LEU A 113 32.02 -35.79 -21.13
CA LEU A 113 31.01 -34.76 -21.41
C LEU A 113 29.61 -35.34 -21.67
N ASN A 114 29.53 -36.47 -22.38
CA ASN A 114 28.24 -37.13 -22.66
C ASN A 114 27.61 -37.77 -21.40
N GLY A 115 28.43 -38.11 -20.40
CA GLY A 115 27.97 -38.63 -19.11
C GLY A 115 27.68 -37.55 -18.07
N ALA A 116 27.96 -36.27 -18.35
CA ALA A 116 27.74 -35.14 -17.45
C ALA A 116 26.37 -34.46 -17.66
N ARG A 117 25.39 -35.22 -18.17
CA ARG A 117 24.01 -34.74 -18.43
C ARG A 117 23.13 -34.82 -17.20
#